data_AF-A0A9D0A8L1-F1
#
_entry.id   AF-A0A9D0A8L1-F1
#
_cell.length_a   1.000
_cell.length_b   1.000
_cell.length_c   1.000
_cell.angle_alpha   90.00
_cell.angle_beta   90.00
_cell.angle_gamma   90.00
#
_symmetry.space_group_name_H-M   'P 1'
#
loop_
_entity.id
_entity.type
_entity.pdbx_description
1 polymer ?
#
loop_
_entity_poly.entity_id
_entity_poly.type
_entity_poly.pdbx_seq_one_letter_code
_entity_poly.pdbx_strand_id
1 'polypeptide(L)'
;MERTFMKNHLVIAVAILILSGCSQVHMGSERSKTAATGSASGAYSENVNPQLERCAEPLGTLAVNEDHTANWYSWLGRYGIQSTVPVLRLLSQQSNCFVVVERGAGLNSLQRERRLQRSGELRKHSNFGKGQLVAADYTVTPTLIFSSPDTSGIGGAIGGLFGSVGAMIGSSLKTSDAQSMLTLVDNRSGVQVAVAEGSADSMDIAGLAGLFETGLGVGTGVRAYSRTPEGKVIAASITDAFNNLVRATKHYQPQKATGPHGMGTGGKLKVN
;
A
#
# COMPACT_ATOMS: atom_id res chain seq x y z
N MET A 1 47.96 35.96 -43.38
CA MET A 1 47.07 36.30 -42.24
C MET A 1 45.78 35.47 -42.19
N GLU A 2 45.65 34.36 -42.93
CA GLU A 2 44.37 33.61 -43.01
C GLU A 2 44.30 32.30 -42.20
N ARG A 3 45.41 31.77 -41.69
CA ARG A 3 45.41 30.43 -41.04
C ARG A 3 45.06 30.43 -39.55
N THR A 4 45.00 31.59 -38.90
CA THR A 4 44.67 31.72 -37.48
C THR A 4 43.17 31.91 -37.22
N PHE A 5 42.40 32.39 -38.21
CA PHE A 5 40.96 32.62 -38.05
C PHE A 5 40.15 31.32 -38.03
N MET A 6 40.59 30.30 -38.77
CA MET A 6 39.85 29.03 -38.92
C MET A 6 40.00 28.06 -37.73
N LYS A 7 41.05 28.23 -36.90
CA LYS A 7 41.28 27.38 -35.71
C LYS A 7 40.40 27.76 -34.52
N ASN A 8 40.05 29.04 -34.36
CA ASN A 8 39.22 29.50 -33.24
C ASN A 8 37.72 29.20 -33.43
N HIS A 9 37.24 29.11 -34.68
CA HIS A 9 35.84 28.76 -34.96
C HIS A 9 35.55 27.26 -34.84
N LEU A 10 36.56 26.39 -35.01
CA LEU A 10 36.40 24.95 -34.82
C LEU A 10 36.18 24.58 -33.33
N VAL A 11 36.79 25.34 -32.41
CA VAL A 11 36.66 25.09 -30.95
C VAL A 11 35.29 25.53 -30.43
N ILE A 12 34.70 26.58 -31.00
CA ILE A 12 33.38 27.09 -30.59
C ILE A 12 32.25 26.17 -31.12
N ALA A 13 32.42 25.55 -32.29
CA ALA A 13 31.43 24.60 -32.82
C ALA A 13 31.36 23.28 -32.04
N VAL A 14 32.47 22.84 -31.43
CA VAL A 14 32.53 21.63 -30.59
C VAL A 14 31.98 21.90 -29.17
N ALA A 15 32.05 23.14 -28.67
CA ALA A 15 31.52 23.50 -27.36
C ALA A 15 29.97 23.59 -27.30
N ILE A 16 29.30 23.76 -28.45
CA ILE A 16 27.83 23.89 -28.53
C ILE A 16 27.13 22.52 -28.64
N LEU A 17 27.86 21.44 -28.97
CA LEU A 17 27.31 20.08 -29.12
C LEU A 17 27.17 19.28 -27.81
N ILE A 18 27.56 19.83 -26.65
CA ILE A 18 27.57 19.09 -25.37
C ILE A 18 26.42 19.50 -24.43
N LEU A 19 25.59 20.49 -24.78
CA LEU A 19 24.46 20.92 -23.93
C LEU A 19 23.09 20.35 -24.29
N SER A 20 22.98 19.38 -25.21
CA SER A 20 21.76 18.61 -25.42
C SER A 20 21.67 17.41 -24.46
N GLY A 21 21.91 17.64 -23.17
CA GLY A 21 21.52 16.71 -22.10
C GLY A 21 20.03 16.83 -21.84
N CYS A 22 19.19 16.52 -22.82
CA CYS A 22 17.76 16.36 -22.60
C CYS A 22 17.58 15.21 -21.61
N SER A 23 17.13 15.51 -20.39
CA SER A 23 16.60 14.54 -19.46
C SER A 23 15.37 13.89 -20.10
N GLN A 24 15.59 12.79 -20.83
CA GLN A 24 14.50 12.02 -21.42
C GLN A 24 13.62 11.49 -20.29
N VAL A 25 12.44 12.07 -20.14
CA VAL A 25 11.43 11.59 -19.19
C VAL A 25 10.84 10.31 -19.78
N HIS A 26 11.29 9.17 -19.26
CA HIS A 26 10.75 7.87 -19.66
C HIS A 26 9.43 7.61 -18.93
N MET A 27 8.31 7.70 -19.66
CA MET A 27 7.01 7.28 -19.14
C MET A 27 7.02 5.77 -18.87
N GLY A 28 6.55 5.36 -17.69
CA GLY A 28 6.50 3.94 -17.31
C GLY A 28 7.86 3.30 -17.03
N SER A 29 8.87 4.07 -16.64
CA SER A 29 10.22 3.56 -16.38
C SER A 29 10.23 2.41 -15.36
N GLU A 30 10.80 1.27 -15.76
CA GLU A 30 10.95 0.06 -14.93
C GLU A 30 11.70 0.34 -13.61
N ARG A 31 12.70 1.22 -13.64
CA ARG A 31 13.47 1.63 -12.44
C ARG A 31 12.61 2.29 -11.35
N SER A 32 11.41 2.76 -11.70
CA SER A 32 10.47 3.40 -10.78
C SER A 32 9.27 2.51 -10.44
N LYS A 33 9.27 1.22 -10.81
CA LYS A 33 8.26 0.28 -10.33
C LYS A 33 8.52 -0.12 -8.88
N THR A 34 7.45 -0.52 -8.20
CA THR A 34 7.48 -1.15 -6.88
C THR A 34 6.73 -2.48 -6.97
N ALA A 35 6.72 -3.26 -5.88
CA ALA A 35 5.93 -4.50 -5.81
C ALA A 35 4.41 -4.27 -5.99
N ALA A 36 3.94 -3.04 -5.76
CA ALA A 36 2.56 -2.60 -6.03
C ALA A 36 2.55 -1.71 -7.29
N THR A 37 2.43 -2.33 -8.46
CA THR A 37 2.51 -1.71 -9.78
C THR A 37 1.29 -2.04 -10.63
N GLY A 38 1.09 -1.30 -11.72
CA GLY A 38 0.05 -1.55 -12.71
C GLY A 38 -1.25 -0.81 -12.42
N SER A 39 -2.32 -1.30 -13.01
CA SER A 39 -3.65 -0.69 -12.96
C SER A 39 -4.74 -1.74 -12.70
N ALA A 40 -5.92 -1.26 -12.27
CA ALA A 40 -7.11 -2.07 -12.10
C ALA A 40 -8.37 -1.25 -12.39
N SER A 41 -9.40 -1.91 -12.90
CA SER A 41 -10.74 -1.37 -13.13
C SER A 41 -11.77 -2.50 -13.03
N GLY A 42 -12.49 -2.56 -11.92
CA GLY A 42 -13.38 -3.68 -11.63
C GLY A 42 -12.59 -5.00 -11.60
N ALA A 43 -13.07 -6.01 -12.34
CA ALA A 43 -12.41 -7.31 -12.46
C ALA A 43 -11.18 -7.32 -13.40
N TYR A 44 -10.96 -6.24 -14.15
CA TYR A 44 -9.82 -6.13 -15.07
C TYR A 44 -8.60 -5.53 -14.37
N SER A 45 -7.41 -6.05 -14.66
CA SER A 45 -6.15 -5.50 -14.16
C SER A 45 -5.03 -5.71 -15.17
N GLU A 46 -4.05 -4.80 -15.18
CA GLU A 46 -2.96 -4.79 -16.14
C GLU A 46 -1.63 -4.49 -15.43
N ASN A 47 -0.53 -5.06 -15.92
CA ASN A 47 0.83 -4.88 -15.37
C ASN A 47 0.90 -5.20 -13.87
N VAL A 48 0.15 -6.21 -13.45
CA VAL A 48 0.08 -6.68 -12.07
C VAL A 48 1.34 -7.45 -11.73
N ASN A 49 1.81 -7.29 -10.50
CA ASN A 49 2.87 -8.14 -9.98
C ASN A 49 2.47 -9.62 -10.08
N PRO A 50 3.24 -10.47 -10.80
CA PRO A 50 2.92 -11.90 -10.95
C PRO A 50 2.86 -12.67 -9.62
N GLN A 51 3.51 -12.17 -8.57
CA GLN A 51 3.49 -12.75 -7.23
C GLN A 51 2.26 -12.31 -6.41
N LEU A 52 1.41 -11.43 -6.93
CA LEU A 52 0.21 -11.00 -6.23
C LEU A 52 -0.83 -12.13 -6.21
N GLU A 53 -1.27 -12.48 -5.00
CA GLU A 53 -2.36 -13.42 -4.76
C GLU A 53 -3.69 -12.87 -5.27
N ARG A 54 -4.51 -13.76 -5.85
CA ARG A 54 -5.81 -13.40 -6.44
C ARG A 54 -6.93 -14.32 -6.00
N CYS A 55 -8.15 -13.80 -5.97
CA CYS A 55 -9.37 -14.57 -5.74
C CYS A 55 -10.19 -14.68 -7.03
N ALA A 56 -10.84 -15.83 -7.22
CA ALA A 56 -11.78 -16.02 -8.33
C ALA A 56 -12.98 -15.07 -8.23
N GLU A 57 -13.41 -14.79 -7.00
CA GLU A 57 -14.49 -13.87 -6.68
C GLU A 57 -14.16 -13.02 -5.44
N PRO A 58 -14.75 -11.82 -5.30
CA PRO A 58 -14.55 -11.00 -4.11
C PRO A 58 -15.18 -11.61 -2.86
N LEU A 59 -14.45 -11.59 -1.75
CA LEU A 59 -14.89 -12.04 -0.43
C LEU A 59 -15.82 -11.03 0.26
N GLY A 60 -15.83 -9.78 -0.20
CA GLY A 60 -16.65 -8.70 0.34
C GLY A 60 -16.10 -7.33 -0.02
N THR A 61 -16.67 -6.29 0.58
CA THR A 61 -16.17 -4.93 0.40
C THR A 61 -15.16 -4.53 1.48
N LEU A 62 -14.15 -3.74 1.10
CA LEU A 62 -13.02 -3.40 1.95
C LEU A 62 -12.83 -1.88 2.05
N ALA A 63 -12.79 -1.38 3.28
CA ALA A 63 -12.26 -0.07 3.58
C ALA A 63 -10.81 -0.20 4.06
N VAL A 64 -9.98 0.79 3.73
CA VAL A 64 -8.64 0.93 4.33
C VAL A 64 -8.73 2.01 5.41
N ASN A 65 -8.31 1.67 6.62
CA ASN A 65 -8.21 2.59 7.74
C ASN A 65 -6.74 2.75 8.13
N GLU A 66 -6.21 3.96 8.04
CA GLU A 66 -4.83 4.26 8.39
C GLU A 66 -4.80 4.99 9.73
N ASP A 67 -4.01 4.51 10.69
CA ASP A 67 -3.85 5.19 11.98
C ASP A 67 -2.81 6.31 11.86
N HIS A 68 -3.30 7.53 11.64
CA HIS A 68 -2.46 8.71 11.50
C HIS A 68 -1.81 9.15 12.83
N THR A 69 -2.28 8.61 13.96
CA THR A 69 -1.73 8.93 15.30
C THR A 69 -0.59 8.02 15.70
N ALA A 70 -0.42 6.90 15.00
CA ALA A 70 0.63 5.95 15.27
C ALA A 70 2.02 6.50 14.90
N ASN A 71 3.02 6.15 15.71
CA ASN A 71 4.40 6.60 15.51
C ASN A 71 4.97 6.19 14.14
N TRP A 72 4.58 5.02 13.61
CA TRP A 72 5.00 4.53 12.30
C TRP A 72 4.55 5.45 11.15
N TYR A 73 3.37 6.08 11.28
CA TYR A 73 2.84 6.99 10.27
C TYR A 73 3.66 8.28 10.18
N SER A 74 4.08 8.81 11.33
CA SER A 74 5.01 9.94 11.38
C SER A 74 6.38 9.60 10.78
N TRP A 75 6.84 8.37 10.94
CA TRP A 75 8.09 7.89 10.37
C TRP A 75 8.03 7.80 8.83
N LEU A 76 6.92 7.34 8.25
CA LEU A 76 6.74 7.28 6.79
C LEU A 76 7.00 8.63 6.09
N GLY A 77 6.60 9.72 6.74
CA GLY A 77 6.80 11.08 6.24
C GLY A 77 8.28 11.40 5.96
N ARG A 78 9.23 10.79 6.69
CA ARG A 78 10.68 10.99 6.47
C ARG A 78 11.15 10.47 5.12
N TYR A 79 10.44 9.50 4.54
CA TYR A 79 10.71 8.96 3.20
C TYR A 79 9.84 9.61 2.11
N GLY A 80 9.12 10.70 2.45
CA GLY A 80 8.20 11.35 1.53
C GLY A 80 6.94 10.53 1.23
N ILE A 81 6.68 9.47 2.00
CA ILE A 81 5.49 8.64 1.89
C ILE A 81 4.42 9.23 2.79
N GLN A 82 3.25 9.52 2.21
CA GLN A 82 2.18 10.24 2.89
C GLN A 82 1.02 9.33 3.32
N SER A 83 0.92 8.12 2.76
CA SER A 83 -0.17 7.18 3.08
C SER A 83 0.10 5.81 2.47
N THR A 84 -0.30 4.77 3.19
CA THR A 84 -0.36 3.36 2.74
C THR A 84 -1.62 3.04 1.95
N VAL A 85 -2.64 3.87 2.05
CA VAL A 85 -3.95 3.68 1.41
C VAL A 85 -3.85 3.46 -0.11
N PRO A 86 -3.06 4.23 -0.90
CA PRO A 86 -2.97 4.01 -2.34
C PRO A 86 -2.42 2.62 -2.71
N VAL A 87 -1.41 2.13 -1.97
CA VAL A 87 -0.82 0.81 -2.18
C VAL A 87 -1.84 -0.28 -1.88
N LEU A 88 -2.47 -0.23 -0.71
CA LEU A 88 -3.46 -1.24 -0.31
C LEU A 88 -4.68 -1.25 -1.25
N ARG A 89 -5.13 -0.09 -1.72
CA ARG A 89 -6.24 -0.02 -2.69
C ARG A 89 -5.88 -0.66 -4.02
N LEU A 90 -4.67 -0.40 -4.53
CA LEU A 90 -4.20 -0.99 -5.79
C LEU A 90 -4.12 -2.51 -5.66
N LEU A 91 -3.46 -3.01 -4.62
CA LEU A 91 -3.34 -4.45 -4.35
C LEU A 91 -4.71 -5.11 -4.18
N SER A 92 -5.61 -4.47 -3.43
CA SER A 92 -6.98 -4.97 -3.24
C SER A 92 -7.76 -5.07 -4.54
N GLN A 93 -7.70 -4.04 -5.40
CA GLN A 93 -8.37 -4.07 -6.69
C GLN A 93 -7.76 -5.11 -7.65
N GLN A 94 -6.43 -5.21 -7.71
CA GLN A 94 -5.75 -6.16 -8.59
C GLN A 94 -5.91 -7.62 -8.17
N SER A 95 -6.03 -7.88 -6.87
CA SER A 95 -6.25 -9.23 -6.34
C SER A 95 -7.66 -9.77 -6.63
N ASN A 96 -8.63 -8.89 -6.92
CA ASN A 96 -10.05 -9.24 -7.02
C ASN A 96 -10.62 -9.92 -5.75
N CYS A 97 -9.88 -9.94 -4.63
CA CYS A 97 -10.34 -10.53 -3.37
C CYS A 97 -11.30 -9.62 -2.60
N PHE A 98 -11.26 -8.30 -2.86
CA PHE A 98 -12.11 -7.33 -2.19
C PHE A 98 -12.56 -6.22 -3.13
N VAL A 99 -13.80 -5.78 -2.97
CA VAL A 99 -14.30 -4.56 -3.63
C VAL A 99 -13.99 -3.35 -2.74
N VAL A 100 -13.08 -2.50 -3.18
CA VAL A 100 -12.65 -1.34 -2.39
C VAL A 100 -13.76 -0.29 -2.29
N VAL A 101 -14.03 0.18 -1.06
CA VAL A 101 -14.95 1.29 -0.79
C VAL A 101 -14.22 2.50 -0.20
N GLU A 102 -14.61 3.69 -0.64
CA GLU A 102 -14.01 4.95 -0.17
C GLU A 102 -14.53 5.35 1.21
N ARG A 103 -13.59 5.57 2.15
CA ARG A 103 -13.89 6.06 3.51
C ARG A 103 -13.05 7.26 3.96
N GLY A 104 -11.95 7.55 3.27
CA GLY A 104 -11.09 8.72 3.51
C GLY A 104 -11.41 9.89 2.58
N ALA A 105 -10.37 10.47 1.97
CA ALA A 105 -10.47 11.63 1.09
C ALA A 105 -11.51 11.48 -0.04
N GLY A 106 -11.66 10.28 -0.61
CA GLY A 106 -12.68 10.01 -1.63
C GLY A 106 -14.11 10.18 -1.11
N LEU A 107 -14.38 9.76 0.14
CA LEU A 107 -15.69 9.95 0.78
C LEU A 107 -16.01 11.44 0.98
N ASN A 108 -15.02 12.28 1.30
CA ASN A 108 -15.20 13.72 1.42
C ASN A 108 -15.68 14.34 0.10
N SER A 109 -15.13 13.88 -1.03
CA SER A 109 -15.59 14.29 -2.36
C SER A 109 -17.00 13.78 -2.67
N LEU A 110 -17.33 12.53 -2.34
CA LEU A 110 -18.69 12.00 -2.48
C LEU A 110 -19.72 12.78 -1.64
N GLN A 111 -19.35 13.19 -0.42
CA GLN A 111 -20.20 13.99 0.45
C GLN A 111 -20.44 15.40 -0.10
N ARG A 112 -19.48 15.96 -0.84
CA ARG A 112 -19.61 17.24 -1.55
C ARG A 112 -20.67 17.16 -2.64
N GLU A 113 -20.60 16.15 -3.50
CA GLU A 113 -21.61 15.91 -4.55
C GLU A 113 -23.00 15.71 -3.95
N ARG A 114 -23.09 14.97 -2.85
CA ARG A 114 -24.36 14.80 -2.13
C ARG A 114 -24.89 16.10 -1.51
N ARG A 115 -24.01 17.04 -1.17
CA ARG A 115 -24.42 18.37 -0.69
C ARG A 115 -24.96 19.20 -1.85
N LEU A 116 -24.30 19.15 -3.01
CA LEU A 116 -24.79 19.78 -4.24
C LEU A 116 -26.14 19.21 -4.68
N GLN A 117 -26.35 17.90 -4.52
CA GLN A 117 -27.64 17.27 -4.76
C GLN A 117 -28.72 17.86 -3.85
N ARG A 118 -28.43 18.03 -2.55
CA ARG A 118 -29.38 18.59 -1.58
C ARG A 118 -29.65 20.08 -1.80
N SER A 119 -28.69 20.83 -2.35
CA SER A 119 -28.89 22.24 -2.69
C SER A 119 -29.59 22.44 -4.04
N GLY A 120 -29.76 21.39 -4.84
CA GLY A 120 -30.40 21.47 -6.16
C GLY A 120 -29.47 21.94 -7.29
N GLU A 121 -28.16 22.02 -7.03
CA GLU A 121 -27.15 22.50 -8.00
C GLU A 121 -26.77 21.44 -9.05
N LEU A 122 -27.08 20.17 -8.81
CA LEU A 122 -26.79 19.09 -9.75
C LEU A 122 -27.79 19.08 -10.92
N ARG A 123 -27.28 18.64 -12.09
CA ARG A 123 -28.12 18.44 -13.28
C ARG A 123 -29.27 17.46 -12.99
N LYS A 124 -30.42 17.73 -13.62
CA LYS A 124 -31.52 16.75 -13.69
C LYS A 124 -30.98 15.41 -14.18
N HIS A 125 -31.44 14.30 -13.59
CA HIS A 125 -31.01 12.92 -13.89
C HIS A 125 -29.60 12.49 -13.42
N SER A 126 -28.92 13.25 -12.56
CA SER A 126 -27.62 12.83 -11.98
C SER A 126 -27.71 11.59 -11.06
N ASN A 127 -28.91 11.08 -10.76
CA ASN A 127 -29.17 9.88 -9.94
C ASN A 127 -28.42 9.86 -8.61
N PHE A 128 -28.37 10.98 -7.89
CA PHE A 128 -27.86 11.03 -6.52
C PHE A 128 -29.03 10.93 -5.53
N GLY A 129 -28.96 9.96 -4.61
CA GLY A 129 -30.02 9.69 -3.64
C GLY A 129 -29.51 8.99 -2.37
N LYS A 130 -30.42 8.82 -1.41
CA LYS A 130 -30.15 8.07 -0.17
C LYS A 130 -29.99 6.57 -0.49
N GLY A 131 -29.25 5.85 0.35
CA GLY A 131 -29.07 4.39 0.22
C GLY A 131 -28.05 3.91 -0.81
N GLN A 132 -27.42 4.81 -1.57
CA GLN A 132 -26.49 4.42 -2.66
C GLN A 132 -25.04 4.17 -2.22
N LEU A 133 -24.67 4.41 -0.96
CA LEU A 133 -23.31 4.10 -0.49
C LEU A 133 -23.23 2.62 -0.15
N VAL A 134 -22.33 1.91 -0.84
CA VAL A 134 -21.97 0.53 -0.49
C VAL A 134 -21.28 0.53 0.87
N ALA A 135 -21.75 -0.33 1.78
CA ALA A 135 -21.13 -0.52 3.10
C ALA A 135 -19.73 -1.14 2.96
N ALA A 136 -18.90 -1.02 4.00
CA ALA A 136 -17.64 -1.74 4.09
C ALA A 136 -17.92 -2.99 4.93
N ASP A 137 -17.81 -4.19 4.36
CA ASP A 137 -17.92 -5.44 5.11
C ASP A 137 -16.72 -5.58 6.05
N TYR A 138 -15.53 -5.28 5.52
CA TYR A 138 -14.28 -5.36 6.25
C TYR A 138 -13.53 -4.02 6.27
N THR A 139 -12.70 -3.86 7.29
CA THR A 139 -11.71 -2.79 7.38
C THR A 139 -10.33 -3.42 7.52
N VAL A 140 -9.40 -3.06 6.63
CA VAL A 140 -7.97 -3.37 6.79
C VAL A 140 -7.25 -2.17 7.42
N THR A 141 -6.49 -2.45 8.47
CA THR A 141 -5.63 -1.47 9.15
C THR A 141 -4.17 -1.92 9.01
N PRO A 142 -3.32 -1.14 8.32
CA PRO A 142 -1.89 -1.41 8.26
C PRO A 142 -1.16 -0.88 9.49
N THR A 143 -0.12 -1.60 9.87
CA THR A 143 0.90 -1.19 10.85
C THR A 143 2.26 -1.47 10.24
N LEU A 144 3.14 -0.48 10.20
CA LEU A 144 4.50 -0.65 9.69
C LEU A 144 5.50 -0.77 10.84
N ILE A 145 6.44 -1.69 10.68
CA ILE A 145 7.50 -2.03 11.60
C ILE A 145 8.83 -1.79 10.87
N PHE A 146 9.66 -0.91 11.44
CA PHE A 146 10.94 -0.52 10.87
C PHE A 146 12.08 -0.98 11.76
N SER A 147 13.12 -1.58 11.18
CA SER A 147 14.42 -1.73 11.82
C SER A 147 15.23 -0.45 11.70
N SER A 148 15.81 0.02 12.79
CA SER A 148 16.86 1.03 12.74
C SER A 148 17.85 0.86 13.90
N PRO A 149 19.12 1.26 13.75
CA PRO A 149 20.14 1.11 14.78
C PRO A 149 19.89 2.04 15.98
N ASP A 150 19.15 3.13 15.76
CA ASP A 150 18.82 4.15 16.78
C ASP A 150 17.40 3.99 17.38
N THR A 151 16.68 2.90 17.05
CA THR A 151 15.27 2.71 17.47
C THR A 151 15.10 1.84 18.71
N SER A 152 15.94 2.05 19.73
CA SER A 152 15.75 1.49 21.08
C SER A 152 14.35 1.80 21.68
N GLY A 153 13.64 2.83 21.17
CA GLY A 153 12.29 3.21 21.63
C GLY A 153 11.09 2.68 20.83
N ILE A 154 11.26 2.24 19.57
CA ILE A 154 10.11 1.82 18.72
C ILE A 154 9.86 0.32 18.81
N GLY A 155 10.91 -0.51 18.91
CA GLY A 155 10.76 -1.94 19.19
C GLY A 155 10.09 -2.23 20.54
N GLY A 156 10.33 -1.38 21.55
CA GLY A 156 9.68 -1.46 22.86
C GLY A 156 8.20 -1.05 22.86
N ALA A 157 7.80 -0.12 21.99
CA ALA A 157 6.41 0.34 21.88
C ALA A 157 5.51 -0.65 21.11
N ILE A 158 6.06 -1.35 20.12
CA ILE A 158 5.35 -2.44 19.41
C ILE A 158 5.10 -3.63 20.36
N GLY A 159 6.05 -3.91 21.27
CA GLY A 159 5.84 -4.89 22.36
C GLY A 159 4.75 -4.49 23.36
N GLY A 160 4.48 -3.20 23.53
CA GLY A 160 3.44 -2.69 24.43
C GLY A 160 2.02 -2.76 23.87
N LEU A 161 1.85 -2.58 22.54
CA LEU A 161 0.54 -2.59 21.89
C LEU A 161 0.06 -4.01 21.53
N PHE A 162 0.99 -4.96 21.32
CA PHE A 162 0.69 -6.33 20.88
C PHE A 162 1.22 -7.43 21.82
N GLY A 163 1.70 -7.08 23.02
CA GLY A 163 2.22 -8.03 24.01
C GLY A 163 3.46 -8.79 23.52
N SER A 164 3.65 -10.02 24.03
CA SER A 164 4.82 -10.87 23.76
C SER A 164 5.07 -11.19 22.28
N VAL A 165 4.05 -11.08 21.43
CA VAL A 165 4.16 -11.28 19.97
C VAL A 165 4.89 -10.11 19.29
N GLY A 166 4.68 -8.88 19.73
CA GLY A 166 5.34 -7.69 19.18
C GLY A 166 6.83 -7.58 19.53
N ALA A 167 7.25 -8.19 20.65
CA ALA A 167 8.64 -8.15 21.13
C ALA A 167 9.57 -9.11 20.37
N MET A 168 9.07 -10.24 19.85
CA MET A 168 9.89 -11.18 19.07
C MET A 168 10.16 -10.69 17.65
N ILE A 169 9.24 -9.88 17.12
CA ILE A 169 9.26 -9.41 15.74
C ILE A 169 10.37 -8.35 15.51
N GLY A 170 10.63 -7.48 16.49
CA GLY A 170 11.57 -6.37 16.32
C GLY A 170 13.07 -6.72 16.42
N SER A 171 13.45 -7.90 16.94
CA SER A 171 14.85 -8.21 17.28
C SER A 171 15.68 -8.79 16.14
N SER A 172 15.05 -9.26 15.07
CA SER A 172 15.71 -9.96 13.95
C SER A 172 15.86 -9.13 12.67
N LEU A 173 15.42 -7.87 12.69
CA LEU A 173 15.36 -7.04 11.50
C LEU A 173 16.72 -6.36 11.22
N LYS A 174 17.27 -6.53 10.02
CA LYS A 174 18.48 -5.81 9.58
C LYS A 174 18.11 -4.38 9.18
N THR A 175 19.10 -3.48 9.17
CA THR A 175 18.91 -2.04 8.89
C THR A 175 18.31 -1.72 7.51
N SER A 176 18.25 -2.71 6.62
CA SER A 176 17.74 -2.64 5.24
C SER A 176 16.36 -3.28 5.04
N ASP A 177 15.71 -3.70 6.13
CA ASP A 177 14.50 -4.52 6.08
C ASP A 177 13.28 -3.67 6.46
N ALA A 178 12.12 -3.98 5.88
CA ALA A 178 10.85 -3.44 6.34
C ALA A 178 9.88 -4.58 6.60
N GLN A 179 9.07 -4.40 7.63
CA GLN A 179 8.02 -5.34 7.97
C GLN A 179 6.68 -4.61 8.08
N SER A 180 5.63 -5.27 7.61
CA SER A 180 4.28 -4.74 7.59
C SER A 180 3.34 -5.75 8.23
N MET A 181 2.33 -5.26 8.93
CA MET A 181 1.25 -6.06 9.48
C MET A 181 -0.07 -5.48 9.01
N LEU A 182 -0.95 -6.34 8.50
CA LEU A 182 -2.29 -5.99 8.08
C LEU A 182 -3.28 -6.70 8.99
N THR A 183 -4.13 -5.91 9.64
CA THR A 183 -5.23 -6.40 10.47
C THR A 183 -6.54 -6.23 9.72
N LEU A 184 -7.32 -7.30 9.57
CA LEU A 184 -8.63 -7.29 8.93
C LEU A 184 -9.74 -7.50 9.97
N VAL A 185 -10.67 -6.54 10.04
CA VAL A 185 -11.79 -6.54 10.98
C VAL A 185 -13.11 -6.63 10.20
N ASP A 186 -14.02 -7.50 10.64
CA ASP A 186 -15.41 -7.50 10.18
C ASP A 186 -16.18 -6.36 10.86
N ASN A 187 -16.70 -5.43 10.08
CA ASN A 187 -17.33 -4.22 10.59
C ASN A 187 -18.71 -4.49 11.23
N ARG A 188 -19.33 -5.65 10.98
CA ARG A 188 -20.63 -6.00 11.59
C ARG A 188 -20.46 -6.49 13.03
N SER A 189 -19.44 -7.30 13.29
CA SER A 189 -19.19 -7.91 14.60
C SER A 189 -18.09 -7.22 15.41
N GLY A 190 -17.21 -6.45 14.76
CA GLY A 190 -15.99 -5.91 15.38
C GLY A 190 -14.90 -6.97 15.60
N VAL A 191 -15.10 -8.20 15.11
CA VAL A 191 -14.12 -9.28 15.26
C VAL A 191 -12.98 -9.09 14.27
N GLN A 192 -11.75 -9.19 14.77
CA GLN A 192 -10.57 -9.33 13.93
C GLN A 192 -10.58 -10.73 13.30
N VAL A 193 -10.85 -10.79 11.99
CA VAL A 193 -11.05 -12.05 11.26
C VAL A 193 -9.76 -12.59 10.65
N ALA A 194 -8.77 -11.72 10.40
CA ALA A 194 -7.45 -12.13 9.94
C ALA A 194 -6.40 -11.09 10.35
N VAL A 195 -5.18 -11.56 10.57
CA VAL A 195 -3.97 -10.74 10.67
C VAL A 195 -2.91 -11.41 9.83
N ALA A 196 -2.15 -10.61 9.08
CA ALA A 196 -1.04 -11.10 8.30
C ALA A 196 0.15 -10.18 8.45
N GLU A 197 1.31 -10.79 8.62
CA GLU A 197 2.60 -10.14 8.57
C GLU A 197 3.19 -10.33 7.17
N GLY A 198 4.03 -9.38 6.76
CA GLY A 198 4.91 -9.56 5.60
C GLY A 198 6.18 -8.78 5.78
N SER A 199 7.23 -9.22 5.12
CA SER A 199 8.55 -8.62 5.19
C SER A 199 9.13 -8.48 3.79
N ALA A 200 10.09 -7.57 3.67
CA ALA A 200 10.92 -7.45 2.50
C ALA A 200 12.27 -6.86 2.91
N ASP A 201 13.30 -7.21 2.16
CA ASP A 201 14.59 -6.55 2.23
C ASP A 201 15.04 -6.06 0.84
N SER A 202 16.05 -5.21 0.86
CA SER A 202 16.59 -4.59 -0.37
C SER A 202 17.20 -5.57 -1.38
N MET A 203 17.70 -6.74 -0.95
CA MET A 203 18.29 -7.74 -1.85
C MET A 203 17.19 -8.45 -2.65
N ASP A 204 16.07 -8.76 -2.01
CA ASP A 204 14.89 -9.35 -2.67
C ASP A 204 14.31 -8.45 -3.76
N ILE A 205 14.29 -7.13 -3.53
CA ILE A 205 13.88 -6.15 -4.55
C ILE A 205 14.81 -6.13 -5.76
N ALA A 206 16.13 -6.28 -5.55
CA ALA A 206 17.10 -6.34 -6.64
C ALA A 206 16.93 -7.60 -7.48
N GLY A 207 16.59 -8.73 -6.86
CA GLY A 207 16.22 -9.98 -7.55
C GLY A 207 14.91 -9.86 -8.33
N LEU A 208 13.89 -9.18 -7.76
CA LEU A 208 12.64 -8.87 -8.44
C LEU A 208 12.89 -7.99 -9.68
N ALA A 209 13.74 -6.97 -9.56
CA ALA A 209 14.02 -6.03 -10.66
C ALA A 209 14.51 -6.72 -11.95
N GLY A 210 15.20 -7.86 -11.84
CA GLY A 210 15.61 -8.69 -12.99
C GLY A 210 14.46 -9.47 -13.65
N LEU A 211 13.30 -9.60 -13.00
CA LEU A 211 12.11 -10.28 -13.53
C LEU A 211 11.07 -9.32 -14.11
N PHE A 212 11.15 -8.02 -13.80
CA PHE A 212 10.27 -6.99 -14.39
C PHE A 212 10.80 -6.39 -15.70
N GLU A 213 11.88 -6.94 -16.26
CA GLU A 213 12.49 -6.45 -17.52
C GLU A 213 11.59 -6.64 -18.77
N THR A 214 10.53 -7.44 -18.68
CA THR A 214 9.55 -7.59 -19.78
C THR A 214 8.46 -6.54 -19.67
N GLY A 215 8.70 -5.40 -20.30
CA GLY A 215 7.96 -4.15 -20.14
C GLY A 215 6.46 -4.20 -20.38
N LEU A 216 5.79 -3.24 -19.74
CA LEU A 216 4.52 -2.56 -20.06
C LEU A 216 4.13 -1.74 -18.80
N GLY A 217 3.64 -0.52 -19.02
CA GLY A 217 3.61 0.55 -18.01
C GLY A 217 2.25 0.87 -17.37
N VAL A 218 2.33 1.81 -16.43
CA VAL A 218 1.27 2.69 -15.84
C VAL A 218 0.81 2.33 -14.42
N GLY A 219 1.07 3.26 -13.50
CA GLY A 219 0.48 3.39 -12.17
C GLY A 219 1.02 4.63 -11.45
N THR A 220 0.32 5.78 -11.53
CA THR A 220 0.80 7.09 -11.05
C THR A 220 0.58 7.36 -9.56
N GLY A 221 -0.05 6.44 -8.82
CA GLY A 221 -0.39 6.62 -7.40
C GLY A 221 0.66 6.16 -6.39
N VAL A 222 1.62 5.31 -6.79
CA VAL A 222 2.62 4.70 -5.89
C VAL A 222 3.98 5.43 -5.98
N ARG A 223 4.02 6.61 -6.60
CA ARG A 223 5.25 7.37 -6.90
C ARG A 223 6.08 7.71 -5.67
N ALA A 224 5.49 7.86 -4.48
CA ALA A 224 6.26 8.13 -3.26
C ALA A 224 7.13 6.93 -2.88
N TYR A 225 6.57 5.72 -2.93
CA TYR A 225 7.26 4.47 -2.62
C TYR A 225 8.35 4.12 -3.63
N SER A 226 8.24 4.57 -4.88
CA SER A 226 9.26 4.28 -5.89
C SER A 226 10.53 5.14 -5.81
N ARG A 227 10.55 6.20 -4.98
CA ARG A 227 11.64 7.20 -4.98
C ARG A 227 12.90 6.73 -4.28
N THR A 228 12.77 5.96 -3.21
CA THR A 228 13.90 5.52 -2.38
C THR A 228 13.92 4.01 -2.26
N PRO A 229 15.08 3.38 -1.99
CA PRO A 229 15.15 1.96 -1.69
C PRO A 229 14.20 1.56 -0.55
N GLU A 230 14.15 2.35 0.52
CA GLU A 230 13.28 2.11 1.68
C GLU A 230 11.80 2.13 1.27
N GLY A 231 11.40 3.09 0.43
CA GLY A 231 10.04 3.12 -0.10
C GLY A 231 9.68 1.87 -0.90
N LYS A 232 10.63 1.32 -1.68
CA LYS A 232 10.41 0.08 -2.44
C LYS A 232 10.28 -1.12 -1.52
N VAL A 233 11.12 -1.21 -0.50
CA VAL A 233 11.08 -2.28 0.52
C VAL A 233 9.78 -2.21 1.32
N ILE A 234 9.32 -1.01 1.71
CA ILE A 234 8.01 -0.84 2.39
C ILE A 234 6.87 -1.29 1.48
N ALA A 235 6.88 -0.90 0.20
CA ALA A 235 5.83 -1.35 -0.73
C ALA A 235 5.83 -2.87 -0.90
N ALA A 236 7.01 -3.51 -0.92
CA ALA A 236 7.14 -4.96 -0.98
C ALA A 236 6.66 -5.65 0.30
N SER A 237 7.01 -5.15 1.48
CA SER A 237 6.54 -5.76 2.74
C SER A 237 5.02 -5.63 2.90
N ILE A 238 4.42 -4.51 2.47
CA ILE A 238 2.95 -4.37 2.41
C ILE A 238 2.36 -5.36 1.40
N THR A 239 2.99 -5.56 0.25
CA THR A 239 2.54 -6.51 -0.79
C THR A 239 2.59 -7.94 -0.29
N ASP A 240 3.66 -8.33 0.39
CA ASP A 240 3.78 -9.66 1.01
C ASP A 240 2.77 -9.85 2.14
N ALA A 241 2.60 -8.85 3.01
CA ALA A 241 1.60 -8.90 4.07
C ALA A 241 0.18 -9.04 3.50
N PHE A 242 -0.10 -8.38 2.37
CA PHE A 242 -1.38 -8.50 1.66
C PHE A 242 -1.56 -9.90 1.05
N ASN A 243 -0.52 -10.48 0.46
CA ASN A 243 -0.55 -11.85 -0.03
C ASN A 243 -0.83 -12.86 1.09
N ASN A 244 -0.13 -12.73 2.22
CA ASN A 244 -0.37 -13.54 3.42
C ASN A 244 -1.80 -13.35 3.93
N LEU A 245 -2.32 -12.12 3.90
CA LEU A 245 -3.70 -11.84 4.27
C LEU A 245 -4.68 -12.55 3.34
N VAL A 246 -4.49 -12.46 2.02
CA VAL A 246 -5.34 -13.15 1.03
C VAL A 246 -5.28 -14.67 1.21
N ARG A 247 -4.09 -15.23 1.43
CA ARG A 247 -3.94 -16.66 1.71
C ARG A 247 -4.70 -17.07 2.98
N ALA A 248 -4.61 -16.27 4.03
CA ALA A 248 -5.33 -16.52 5.28
C ALA A 248 -6.86 -16.42 5.10
N THR A 249 -7.34 -15.40 4.39
CA THR A 249 -8.78 -15.17 4.20
C THR A 249 -9.44 -16.19 3.26
N LYS A 250 -8.71 -16.67 2.24
CA LYS A 250 -9.17 -17.79 1.39
C LYS A 250 -9.45 -19.07 2.16
N HIS A 251 -8.68 -19.32 3.22
CA HIS A 251 -8.81 -20.50 4.06
C HIS A 251 -9.53 -20.20 5.38
N TYR A 252 -10.19 -19.04 5.48
CA TYR A 252 -10.83 -18.60 6.70
C TYR A 252 -11.91 -19.59 7.15
N GLN A 253 -11.81 -20.01 8.42
CA GLN A 253 -12.86 -20.74 9.11
C GLN A 253 -13.23 -19.96 10.37
N PRO A 254 -14.52 -19.69 10.63
CA PRO A 254 -14.94 -18.99 11.84
C PRO A 254 -14.45 -19.71 13.10
N GLN A 255 -13.79 -18.98 14.00
CA GLN A 255 -13.43 -19.52 15.30
C GLN A 255 -14.70 -19.90 16.06
N LYS A 256 -14.78 -21.14 16.55
CA LYS A 256 -15.91 -21.57 17.38
C LYS A 256 -15.79 -20.89 18.74
N ALA A 257 -16.86 -20.20 19.13
CA ALA A 257 -16.95 -19.58 20.43
C ALA A 257 -16.67 -20.59 21.55
N THR A 258 -15.81 -20.22 22.49
CA THR A 258 -15.53 -21.04 23.67
C THR A 258 -16.45 -20.70 24.85
N GLY A 259 -17.23 -19.62 24.81
CA GLY A 259 -18.21 -19.32 25.86
C GLY A 259 -19.45 -20.21 25.83
N PRO A 260 -20.15 -20.43 26.97
CA PRO A 260 -21.38 -21.22 27.04
C PRO A 260 -22.54 -20.65 26.19
N HIS A 261 -22.47 -19.38 25.80
CA HIS A 261 -23.49 -18.71 24.99
C HIS A 261 -22.96 -18.04 23.71
N GLY A 262 -21.75 -18.39 23.27
CA GLY A 262 -21.15 -17.80 22.06
C GLY A 262 -19.99 -16.84 22.34
N MET A 263 -19.58 -16.09 21.30
CA MET A 263 -18.47 -15.12 21.42
C MET A 263 -18.93 -13.94 22.28
N GLY A 264 -18.05 -13.43 23.13
CA GLY A 264 -18.36 -12.27 23.98
C GLY A 264 -19.23 -12.55 25.21
N THR A 265 -19.65 -13.79 25.46
CA THR A 265 -20.54 -14.16 26.57
C THR A 265 -19.81 -14.80 27.76
N GLY A 266 -18.56 -14.40 28.02
CA GLY A 266 -17.68 -15.01 29.03
C GLY A 266 -16.72 -16.05 28.44
N GLY A 267 -15.42 -15.87 28.69
CA GLY A 267 -14.36 -16.76 28.20
C GLY A 267 -14.17 -18.01 29.07
N LYS A 268 -13.54 -19.06 28.52
CA LYS A 268 -13.17 -20.27 29.28
C LYS A 268 -11.93 -20.09 30.17
N LEU A 269 -11.19 -18.99 30.00
CA LEU A 269 -10.02 -18.68 30.81
C LEU A 269 -10.49 -18.27 32.19
N LYS A 270 -10.42 -19.21 33.14
CA LYS A 270 -10.66 -18.92 34.55
C LYS A 270 -9.48 -18.10 35.06
N VAL A 271 -9.79 -16.98 35.71
CA VAL A 271 -8.83 -16.24 36.52
C VAL A 271 -9.13 -16.66 37.95
N ASN A 272 -8.22 -17.43 38.56
CA ASN A 272 -8.29 -17.85 39.95
C ASN A 272 -7.42 -16.94 40.81
#